data_AF-A0A1W9UEA9-F1
#
_entry.id   AF-A0A1W9UEA9-F1
#
_cell.length_a   1.000
_cell.length_b   1.000
_cell.length_c   1.000
_cell.angle_alpha   90.00
_cell.angle_beta   90.00
_cell.angle_gamma   90.00
#
_symmetry.space_group_name_H-M   'P 1'
#
loop_
_entity.id
_entity.type
_entity.pdbx_description
1 polymer ?
#
loop_
_entity_poly.entity_id
_entity_poly.type
_entity_poly.pdbx_seq_one_letter_code
_entity_poly.pdbx_strand_id
1 'polypeptide(L)'
;MILSLSGQIVDALRKKRRVIISIDLKPALDEHKLDARLLRDLDAHGKRHYRTLLKELLPSKLIPLCIELTDIPPDKIGHQITAQERKRLRVWLKDFRLEVSRYRPLQEAIITAGGVDTREVYPRTMASRLVEGLYFAGEVLDIDADTGGYNLQAAFSTGWIAGRAAAQQVQKTAKKRP
;
A
#
# COMPACT_ATOMS: atom_id res chain seq x y z
N MET A 1 2.57 -1.28 1.82
CA MET A 1 2.98 -0.65 0.54
C MET A 1 1.79 -0.49 -0.42
N ILE A 2 1.19 -1.55 -0.97
CA ILE A 2 -0.01 -1.40 -1.85
C ILE A 2 -1.21 -0.85 -1.07
N LEU A 3 -1.49 -1.38 0.12
CA LEU A 3 -2.56 -0.89 0.99
C LEU A 3 -2.33 0.55 1.45
N SER A 4 -1.08 0.91 1.76
CA SER A 4 -0.68 2.26 2.18
C SER A 4 -0.91 3.32 1.09
N LEU A 5 -0.74 2.95 -0.19
CA LEU A 5 -0.98 3.84 -1.33
C LEU A 5 -2.44 3.83 -1.80
N SER A 6 -3.27 2.90 -1.30
CA SER A 6 -4.60 2.64 -1.84
C SER A 6 -5.54 3.85 -1.75
N GLY A 7 -5.51 4.61 -0.65
CA GLY A 7 -6.33 5.82 -0.49
C GLY A 7 -6.07 6.86 -1.57
N GLN A 8 -4.80 7.20 -1.80
CA GLN A 8 -4.38 8.15 -2.83
C GLN A 8 -4.75 7.67 -4.25
N ILE A 9 -4.60 6.37 -4.50
CA ILE A 9 -4.96 5.73 -5.77
C ILE A 9 -6.48 5.82 -6.00
N VAL A 10 -7.29 5.51 -4.99
CA VAL A 10 -8.76 5.59 -5.06
C VAL A 10 -9.22 7.02 -5.36
N ASP A 11 -8.65 8.02 -4.68
CA ASP A 11 -8.99 9.43 -4.91
C ASP A 11 -8.63 9.89 -6.33
N ALA A 12 -7.47 9.47 -6.84
CA ALA A 12 -7.06 9.76 -8.21
C ALA A 12 -7.99 9.10 -9.23
N LEU A 13 -8.38 7.83 -9.02
CA LEU A 13 -9.31 7.11 -9.87
C LEU A 13 -10.72 7.71 -9.85
N ARG A 14 -11.22 8.14 -8.68
CA ARG A 14 -12.50 8.86 -8.55
C ARG A 14 -12.52 10.16 -9.36
N LYS A 15 -11.37 10.85 -9.43
CA LYS A 15 -11.17 12.04 -10.28
C LYS A 15 -10.95 11.71 -11.76
N LYS A 16 -11.20 10.46 -12.19
CA LYS A 16 -11.00 9.95 -13.56
C LYS A 16 -9.57 10.15 -14.07
N ARG A 17 -8.57 10.17 -13.18
CA ARG A 17 -7.16 10.26 -13.57
C ARG A 17 -6.62 8.86 -13.85
N ARG A 18 -5.73 8.77 -14.85
CA ARG A 18 -4.96 7.56 -15.11
C ARG A 18 -3.91 7.39 -14.02
N VAL A 19 -3.81 6.19 -13.44
CA VAL A 19 -2.87 5.88 -12.36
C VAL A 19 -1.96 4.74 -12.78
N ILE A 20 -0.65 4.98 -12.70
CA ILE A 20 0.38 3.98 -12.96
C ILE A 20 1.22 3.84 -11.69
N ILE A 21 1.39 2.62 -11.22
CA ILE A 21 2.28 2.28 -10.11
C ILE A 21 3.58 1.75 -10.71
N SER A 22 4.70 2.18 -10.15
CA SER A 22 6.02 1.60 -10.43
C SER A 22 6.45 0.74 -9.24
N ILE A 23 6.99 -0.45 -9.51
CA ILE A 23 7.51 -1.37 -8.51
C ILE A 23 8.97 -1.65 -8.83
N ASP A 24 9.84 -1.36 -7.86
CA ASP A 24 11.22 -1.85 -7.85
C ASP A 24 11.25 -3.26 -7.27
N LEU A 25 11.53 -4.26 -8.13
CA LEU A 25 11.60 -5.67 -7.74
C LEU A 25 12.94 -6.04 -7.09
N LYS A 26 13.93 -5.14 -7.13
CA LYS A 26 15.27 -5.35 -6.56
C LYS A 26 15.74 -4.08 -5.80
N PRO A 27 15.01 -3.64 -4.76
CA PRO A 27 15.31 -2.38 -4.06
C PRO A 27 16.66 -2.41 -3.34
N ALA A 28 17.14 -3.60 -2.96
CA ALA A 28 18.45 -3.78 -2.31
C ALA A 28 19.65 -3.63 -3.26
N LEU A 29 19.43 -3.57 -4.57
CA LEU A 29 20.47 -3.46 -5.58
C LEU A 29 20.34 -2.13 -6.33
N ASP A 30 21.41 -1.35 -6.35
CA ASP A 30 21.54 -0.22 -7.27
C ASP A 30 21.70 -0.72 -8.72
N GLU A 31 21.57 0.21 -9.67
CA GLU A 31 21.61 -0.10 -11.10
C GLU A 31 22.91 -0.78 -11.56
N HIS A 32 24.05 -0.38 -11.00
CA HIS A 32 25.35 -0.93 -11.38
C HIS A 32 25.55 -2.33 -10.83
N LYS A 33 25.21 -2.55 -9.55
CA LYS A 33 25.25 -3.88 -8.92
C LYS A 33 24.28 -4.84 -9.59
N LEU A 34 23.10 -4.36 -9.99
CA LEU A 34 22.13 -5.18 -10.71
C LEU A 34 22.67 -5.58 -12.10
N ASP A 35 23.24 -4.65 -12.87
CA ASP A 35 23.83 -4.99 -14.17
C ASP A 35 24.98 -5.99 -14.04
N ALA A 36 25.88 -5.77 -13.08
CA ALA A 36 27.00 -6.68 -12.80
C ALA A 36 26.52 -8.07 -12.35
N ARG A 37 25.42 -8.15 -11.60
CA ARG A 37 24.78 -9.43 -11.26
C ARG A 37 24.21 -10.11 -12.50
N LEU A 38 23.43 -9.40 -13.31
CA LEU A 38 22.83 -9.97 -14.52
C LEU A 38 23.90 -10.48 -15.49
N LEU A 39 25.00 -9.75 -15.64
CA LEU A 39 26.13 -10.17 -16.48
C LEU A 39 26.75 -11.47 -15.95
N ARG A 40 27.05 -11.55 -14.65
CA ARG A 40 27.57 -12.78 -14.04
C ARG A 40 26.63 -13.98 -14.19
N ASP A 41 25.33 -13.78 -14.00
CA ASP A 41 24.33 -14.84 -14.13
C ASP A 41 24.23 -15.33 -15.59
N LEU A 42 24.30 -14.41 -16.56
CA LEU A 42 24.34 -14.72 -17.99
C LEU A 42 25.63 -15.44 -18.41
N ASP A 43 26.78 -15.10 -17.84
CA ASP A 43 28.06 -15.74 -18.15
C ASP A 43 28.16 -17.15 -17.54
N ALA A 44 27.80 -17.29 -16.26
CA ALA A 44 27.86 -18.56 -15.53
C ALA A 44 26.91 -19.62 -16.10
N HIS A 45 25.78 -19.19 -16.67
CA HIS A 45 24.75 -20.08 -17.19
C HIS A 45 24.43 -19.81 -18.67
N GLY A 46 25.41 -19.26 -19.39
CA GLY A 46 25.21 -18.75 -20.75
C GLY A 46 24.75 -19.77 -21.78
N LYS A 47 24.87 -21.08 -21.53
CA LYS A 47 24.35 -22.13 -22.42
C LYS A 47 22.86 -22.45 -22.21
N ARG A 48 22.24 -21.94 -21.14
CA ARG A 48 20.82 -22.16 -20.84
C ARG A 48 19.94 -21.16 -21.57
N HIS A 49 18.70 -21.54 -21.82
CA HIS A 49 17.68 -20.62 -22.34
C HIS A 49 17.35 -19.52 -21.33
N TYR A 50 17.07 -18.32 -21.85
CA TYR A 50 16.72 -17.13 -21.09
C TYR A 50 15.57 -17.36 -20.11
N ARG A 51 14.51 -18.07 -20.52
CA ARG A 51 13.39 -18.46 -19.64
C ARG A 51 13.85 -19.22 -18.39
N THR A 52 14.86 -20.08 -18.54
CA THR A 52 15.39 -20.87 -17.41
C THR A 52 16.20 -19.99 -16.47
N LEU A 53 16.98 -19.05 -17.00
CA LEU A 53 17.73 -18.07 -16.20
C LEU A 53 16.80 -17.18 -15.37
N LEU A 54 15.64 -16.80 -15.94
CA LEU A 54 14.65 -16.00 -15.21
C LEU A 54 14.08 -16.71 -13.98
N LYS A 55 14.08 -18.06 -13.92
CA LYS A 55 13.59 -18.81 -12.74
C LYS A 55 14.46 -18.62 -11.51
N GLU A 56 15.73 -18.30 -11.69
CA GLU A 56 16.67 -18.01 -10.60
C GLU A 56 16.55 -16.56 -10.12
N LEU A 57 15.96 -15.68 -10.95
CA LEU A 57 15.84 -14.25 -10.69
C LEU A 57 14.45 -13.82 -10.20
N LEU A 58 13.40 -14.50 -10.66
CA LEU A 58 11.99 -14.11 -10.52
C LEU A 58 11.09 -15.28 -10.10
N PRO A 59 10.01 -15.03 -9.35
CA PRO A 59 8.91 -15.98 -9.17
C PRO A 59 8.32 -16.42 -10.51
N SER A 60 7.92 -17.69 -10.61
CA SER A 60 7.44 -18.30 -11.86
C SER A 60 6.30 -17.55 -12.55
N LYS A 61 5.40 -16.91 -11.78
CA LYS A 61 4.26 -16.14 -12.31
C LYS A 61 4.66 -14.83 -13.00
N LEU A 62 5.83 -14.26 -12.68
CA LEU A 62 6.32 -13.02 -13.30
C LEU A 62 7.11 -13.29 -14.59
N ILE A 63 7.54 -14.53 -14.83
CA ILE A 63 8.39 -14.88 -15.98
C ILE A 63 7.70 -14.61 -17.32
N PRO A 64 6.44 -15.03 -17.56
CA PRO A 64 5.76 -14.75 -18.83
C PRO A 64 5.65 -13.24 -19.10
N LEU A 65 5.31 -12.47 -18.05
CA LEU A 65 5.16 -11.03 -18.15
C LEU A 65 6.49 -10.31 -18.38
N CYS A 66 7.56 -10.78 -17.75
CA CYS A 66 8.92 -10.28 -17.99
C CYS A 66 9.34 -10.51 -19.44
N ILE A 67 9.11 -11.71 -19.98
CA ILE A 67 9.43 -12.05 -21.38
C ILE A 67 8.67 -11.13 -22.34
N GLU A 68 7.36 -10.98 -22.12
CA GLU A 68 6.50 -10.12 -22.94
C GLU A 68 6.95 -8.66 -22.90
N LEU A 69 7.18 -8.09 -21.71
CA LEU A 69 7.48 -6.66 -21.55
C LEU A 69 8.94 -6.30 -21.86
N THR A 70 9.87 -7.24 -21.75
CA THR A 70 11.28 -7.00 -22.14
C THR A 70 11.54 -7.29 -23.61
N ASP A 71 10.62 -7.99 -24.28
CA ASP A 71 10.72 -8.36 -25.70
C ASP A 71 12.03 -9.11 -25.99
N ILE A 72 12.36 -10.06 -25.10
CA ILE A 72 13.52 -10.95 -25.23
C ILE A 72 13.00 -12.35 -25.51
N PRO A 73 13.41 -13.01 -26.61
CA PRO A 73 12.91 -14.34 -26.94
C PRO A 73 13.21 -15.34 -25.81
N PRO A 74 12.20 -16.11 -25.35
CA PRO A 74 12.35 -16.99 -24.19
C PRO A 74 13.39 -18.11 -24.41
N ASP A 75 13.51 -18.56 -25.66
CA ASP A 75 14.40 -19.64 -26.06
C ASP A 75 15.79 -19.13 -26.48
N LYS A 76 16.01 -17.80 -26.42
CA LYS A 76 17.34 -17.24 -26.65
C LYS A 76 18.33 -17.77 -25.62
N ILE A 77 19.52 -18.10 -26.09
CA ILE A 77 20.57 -18.65 -25.22
C ILE A 77 21.21 -17.50 -24.43
N GLY A 78 21.50 -17.70 -23.14
CA GLY A 78 21.97 -16.66 -22.21
C GLY A 78 23.16 -15.84 -22.71
N HIS A 79 24.18 -16.48 -23.29
CA HIS A 79 25.37 -15.78 -23.82
C HIS A 79 25.09 -14.95 -25.09
N GLN A 80 23.92 -15.13 -25.71
CA GLN A 80 23.49 -14.34 -26.88
C GLN A 80 22.68 -13.11 -26.46
N ILE A 81 22.42 -12.92 -25.17
CA ILE A 81 21.72 -11.74 -24.65
C ILE A 81 22.64 -10.52 -24.79
N THR A 82 22.19 -9.56 -25.58
CA THR A 82 22.91 -8.33 -25.87
C THR A 82 22.90 -7.38 -24.67
N ALA A 83 23.83 -6.43 -24.65
CA ALA A 83 23.83 -5.37 -23.64
C ALA A 83 22.51 -4.56 -23.64
N GLN A 84 21.90 -4.36 -24.82
CA GLN A 84 20.62 -3.65 -24.95
C GLN A 84 19.46 -4.45 -24.34
N GLU A 85 19.40 -5.76 -24.59
CA GLU A 85 18.40 -6.65 -23.97
C GLU A 85 18.58 -6.73 -22.46
N ARG A 86 19.82 -6.88 -21.98
CA ARG A 86 20.13 -6.85 -20.54
C ARG A 86 19.70 -5.53 -19.91
N LYS A 87 19.90 -4.40 -20.60
CA LYS A 87 19.43 -3.09 -20.14
C LYS A 87 17.90 -3.03 -20.05
N ARG A 88 17.16 -3.58 -21.03
CA ARG A 88 15.67 -3.67 -20.97
C ARG A 88 15.22 -4.46 -19.76
N LEU A 89 15.81 -5.64 -19.51
CA LEU A 89 15.53 -6.45 -18.32
C LEU A 89 15.84 -5.68 -17.03
N ARG A 90 17.01 -5.04 -16.94
CA ARG A 90 17.42 -4.25 -15.78
C ARG A 90 16.45 -3.11 -15.47
N VAL A 91 16.03 -2.36 -16.50
CA VAL A 91 15.04 -1.28 -16.35
C VAL A 91 13.71 -1.85 -15.87
N TRP A 92 13.23 -2.94 -16.48
CA TRP A 92 11.98 -3.59 -16.07
C TRP A 92 12.02 -4.06 -14.61
N LEU A 93 13.16 -4.59 -14.13
CA LEU A 93 13.33 -5.01 -12.74
C LEU A 93 13.31 -3.86 -11.74
N LYS A 94 13.73 -2.65 -12.15
CA LYS A 94 13.79 -1.46 -11.28
C LYS A 94 12.53 -0.58 -11.38
N ASP A 95 11.82 -0.66 -12.50
CA ASP A 95 10.65 0.18 -12.81
C ASP A 95 9.56 -0.67 -13.48
N PHE A 96 9.07 -1.69 -12.77
CA PHE A 96 7.97 -2.51 -13.24
C PHE A 96 6.65 -1.75 -13.10
N ARG A 97 6.12 -1.25 -14.23
CA ARG A 97 4.93 -0.40 -14.26
C ARG A 97 3.64 -1.19 -14.44
N LEU A 98 2.65 -0.89 -13.60
CA LEU A 98 1.31 -1.46 -13.63
C LEU A 98 0.26 -0.35 -13.66
N GLU A 99 -0.66 -0.42 -14.61
CA GLU A 99 -1.82 0.47 -14.65
C GLU A 99 -2.92 -0.03 -13.71
N VAL A 100 -3.40 0.86 -12.84
CA VAL A 100 -4.49 0.52 -11.93
C VAL A 100 -5.82 0.73 -12.65
N SER A 101 -6.51 -0.37 -12.94
CA SER A 101 -7.78 -0.33 -13.66
C SER A 101 -8.97 -0.01 -12.74
N ARG A 102 -9.03 -0.63 -11.54
CA ARG A 102 -10.11 -0.46 -10.56
C ARG A 102 -9.62 -0.72 -9.13
N TYR A 103 -10.39 -0.24 -8.16
CA TYR A 103 -10.25 -0.55 -6.74
C TYR A 103 -11.36 -1.49 -6.26
N ARG A 104 -11.13 -2.20 -5.15
CA ARG A 104 -12.10 -3.15 -4.55
C ARG A 104 -13.21 -2.43 -3.76
N PRO A 105 -14.38 -3.06 -3.54
CA PRO A 105 -15.46 -2.48 -2.76
C PRO A 105 -15.07 -2.18 -1.31
N LEU A 106 -15.78 -1.23 -0.68
CA LEU A 106 -15.53 -0.84 0.72
C LEU A 106 -15.72 -2.01 1.70
N GLN A 107 -16.57 -2.98 1.38
CA GLN A 107 -16.80 -4.18 2.19
C GLN A 107 -15.55 -5.06 2.36
N GLU A 108 -14.59 -4.96 1.43
CA GLU A 108 -13.30 -5.65 1.48
C GLU A 108 -12.18 -4.74 2.03
N ALA A 109 -12.49 -3.50 2.41
CA ALA A 109 -11.50 -2.56 2.94
C ALA A 109 -11.12 -2.96 4.38
N ILE A 110 -9.82 -2.98 4.64
CA ILE A 110 -9.27 -3.29 5.96
C ILE A 110 -9.41 -2.09 6.92
N ILE A 111 -9.50 -0.88 6.37
CA ILE A 111 -9.64 0.39 7.07
C ILE A 111 -10.60 1.26 6.26
N THR A 112 -11.55 1.91 6.92
CA THR A 112 -12.38 2.94 6.30
C THR A 112 -11.72 4.32 6.44
N ALA A 113 -11.37 4.95 5.31
CA ALA A 113 -10.89 6.33 5.29
C ALA A 113 -12.11 7.28 5.26
N GLY A 114 -12.22 8.16 6.25
CA GLY A 114 -13.37 9.03 6.49
C GLY A 114 -14.11 8.73 7.80
N GLY A 115 -14.99 9.63 8.22
CA GLY A 115 -15.74 9.48 9.47
C GLY A 115 -16.31 10.81 9.93
N VAL A 116 -16.67 10.90 11.21
CA VAL A 116 -17.04 12.15 11.87
C VAL A 116 -15.82 13.06 11.90
N ASP A 117 -15.98 14.28 11.37
CA ASP A 117 -14.90 15.28 11.32
C ASP A 117 -14.39 15.57 12.73
N THR A 118 -13.09 15.32 12.96
CA THR A 118 -12.46 15.53 14.26
C THR A 118 -12.48 17.00 14.71
N ARG A 119 -12.68 17.95 13.78
CA ARG A 119 -12.90 19.39 14.09
C ARG A 119 -14.24 19.64 14.79
N GLU A 120 -15.21 18.75 14.62
CA GLU A 120 -16.53 18.81 15.27
C GLU A 120 -16.57 18.06 16.61
N VAL A 121 -15.42 17.56 17.07
CA VAL A 121 -15.29 16.79 18.31
C VAL A 121 -14.33 17.49 19.27
N TYR A 122 -14.63 17.45 20.58
CA TYR A 122 -13.72 17.95 21.61
C TYR A 122 -12.64 16.90 21.94
N PRO A 123 -11.34 17.15 21.71
CA PRO A 123 -10.31 16.12 21.82
C PRO A 123 -10.12 15.54 23.23
N ARG A 124 -10.49 16.27 24.29
CA ARG A 124 -10.31 15.83 25.68
C ARG A 124 -11.48 15.04 26.24
N THR A 125 -12.65 15.10 25.60
CA THR A 125 -13.89 14.47 26.08
C THR A 125 -14.50 13.55 25.05
N MET A 126 -14.08 13.66 23.78
CA MET A 126 -14.71 13.04 22.62
C MET A 126 -16.19 13.42 22.43
N ALA A 127 -16.63 14.51 23.06
CA ALA A 127 -17.99 15.01 22.92
C ALA A 127 -18.17 15.73 21.58
N SER A 128 -19.36 15.60 20.99
CA SER A 128 -19.79 16.41 19.85
C SER A 128 -19.80 17.89 20.24
N ARG A 129 -19.34 18.75 19.33
CA ARG A 129 -19.47 20.21 19.44
C ARG A 129 -20.86 20.69 19.03
N LEU A 130 -21.61 19.86 18.32
CA LEU A 130 -22.90 20.22 17.71
C LEU A 130 -24.09 19.69 18.53
N VAL A 131 -23.94 18.53 19.16
CA VAL A 131 -25.02 17.85 19.89
C VAL A 131 -24.59 17.55 21.32
N GLU A 132 -25.25 18.16 22.29
CA GLU A 132 -24.98 17.89 23.70
C GLU A 132 -25.33 16.44 24.08
N GLY A 133 -24.43 15.79 24.83
CA GLY A 133 -24.64 14.40 25.29
C GLY A 133 -24.28 13.33 24.25
N LEU A 134 -23.86 13.72 23.04
CA LEU A 134 -23.35 12.81 22.02
C LEU A 134 -21.81 12.71 22.08
N TYR A 135 -21.28 11.49 21.99
CA TYR A 135 -19.84 11.21 22.02
C TYR A 135 -19.48 10.22 20.92
N PHE A 136 -18.24 10.33 20.42
CA PHE A 136 -17.72 9.47 19.35
C PHE A 136 -16.45 8.75 19.80
N ALA A 137 -16.20 7.55 19.29
CA ALA A 137 -14.99 6.79 19.60
C ALA A 137 -14.68 5.76 18.51
N GLY A 138 -13.40 5.42 18.38
CA GLY A 138 -12.93 4.43 17.40
C GLY A 138 -13.06 4.90 15.95
N GLU A 139 -13.23 3.93 15.06
CA GLU A 139 -13.17 4.10 13.60
C GLU A 139 -14.32 4.93 13.03
N VAL A 140 -15.30 5.32 13.85
CA VAL A 140 -16.34 6.27 13.42
C VAL A 140 -15.81 7.70 13.31
N LEU A 141 -14.69 8.01 13.97
CA LEU A 141 -13.98 9.28 13.84
C LEU A 141 -13.12 9.24 12.59
N ASP A 142 -13.00 10.39 11.90
CA ASP A 142 -12.09 10.55 10.77
C ASP A 142 -10.62 10.58 11.24
N ILE A 143 -10.13 9.42 11.67
CA ILE A 143 -8.79 9.17 12.18
C ILE A 143 -8.23 7.97 11.43
N ASP A 144 -7.37 8.24 10.45
CA ASP A 144 -6.61 7.20 9.78
C ASP A 144 -5.28 6.95 10.49
N ALA A 145 -4.94 5.67 10.73
CA ALA A 145 -3.61 5.27 11.15
C ALA A 145 -3.10 4.11 10.30
N ASP A 146 -1.77 4.00 10.18
CA ASP A 146 -1.14 2.91 9.45
C ASP A 146 -1.50 1.54 10.03
N THR A 147 -1.42 0.50 9.19
CA THR A 147 -1.58 -0.89 9.64
C THR A 147 -0.52 -1.24 10.68
N GLY A 148 -0.88 -1.99 11.74
CA GLY A 148 0.07 -2.40 12.79
C GLY A 148 -0.43 -2.23 14.23
N GLY A 149 -1.75 -2.10 14.43
CA GLY A 149 -2.37 -1.98 15.77
C GLY A 149 -2.70 -0.53 16.18
N TYR A 150 -2.31 0.46 15.39
CA TYR A 150 -2.61 1.87 15.68
C TYR A 150 -4.13 2.16 15.71
N ASN A 151 -4.92 1.55 14.82
CA ASN A 151 -6.39 1.69 14.85
C ASN A 151 -6.99 1.13 16.15
N LEU A 152 -6.48 0.01 16.66
CA LEU A 152 -6.93 -0.54 17.95
C LEU A 152 -6.54 0.39 19.11
N GLN A 153 -5.32 0.91 19.10
CA GLN A 153 -4.87 1.86 20.11
C GLN A 153 -5.72 3.14 20.11
N ALA A 154 -6.06 3.66 18.93
CA ALA A 154 -6.96 4.81 18.77
C ALA A 154 -8.36 4.49 19.29
N ALA A 155 -8.90 3.31 18.96
CA ALA A 155 -10.21 2.87 19.44
C ALA A 155 -10.28 2.75 20.97
N PHE A 156 -9.27 2.13 21.59
CA PHE A 156 -9.24 1.99 23.06
C PHE A 156 -9.05 3.33 23.77
N SER A 157 -8.16 4.19 23.25
CA SER A 157 -7.87 5.50 23.85
C SER A 157 -9.08 6.43 23.77
N THR A 158 -9.72 6.51 22.60
CA THR A 158 -10.91 7.36 22.40
C THR A 158 -12.12 6.81 23.15
N GLY A 159 -12.32 5.49 23.16
CA GLY A 159 -13.40 4.84 23.91
C GLY A 159 -13.30 5.09 25.41
N TRP A 160 -12.10 5.00 25.99
CA TRP A 160 -11.87 5.31 27.41
C TRP A 160 -12.24 6.76 27.76
N ILE A 161 -11.80 7.71 26.93
CA ILE A 161 -12.07 9.13 27.15
C ILE A 161 -13.57 9.44 27.01
N ALA A 162 -14.20 8.96 25.94
CA ALA A 162 -15.63 9.14 25.68
C ALA A 162 -16.49 8.59 26.81
N GLY A 163 -16.23 7.34 27.23
CA GLY A 163 -16.97 6.68 28.30
C GLY A 163 -16.84 7.41 29.65
N ARG A 164 -15.63 7.85 30.02
CA ARG A 164 -15.42 8.62 31.26
C ARG A 164 -16.10 9.98 31.22
N ALA A 165 -16.04 10.69 30.08
CA ALA A 165 -16.66 11.99 29.94
C ALA A 165 -18.20 11.89 30.01
N ALA A 166 -18.78 10.90 29.32
CA ALA A 166 -20.21 10.64 29.36
C ALA A 166 -20.70 10.33 30.79
N ALA A 167 -20.00 9.45 31.50
CA ALA A 167 -20.35 9.10 32.89
C ALA A 167 -20.29 10.32 33.83
N GLN A 168 -19.25 11.15 33.71
CA GLN A 168 -19.12 12.38 34.49
C GLN A 168 -20.24 13.39 34.19
N GLN A 169 -20.66 13.52 32.92
CA GLN A 169 -21.75 14.41 32.55
C GLN A 169 -23.07 13.95 33.18
N VAL A 170 -23.40 12.65 33.09
CA VAL A 170 -24.61 12.09 33.71
C VAL A 170 -24.64 12.33 35.22
N GLN A 171 -23.52 12.10 35.91
CA GLN A 171 -23.42 12.35 37.36
C GLN A 171 -23.60 13.82 37.74
N LYS A 172 -23.07 14.76 36.94
CA LYS A 172 -23.26 16.20 37.15
C LYS A 172 -24.72 16.61 36.94
N THR A 173 -25.38 16.05 35.92
CA THR A 173 -26.80 16.32 35.65
C THR A 173 -27.70 15.73 36.73
N ALA A 174 -27.39 14.54 37.24
CA ALA A 174 -28.11 13.91 38.35
C ALA A 174 -28.00 14.72 39.66
N LYS A 175 -26.83 15.30 39.96
CA LYS A 175 -26.62 16.16 41.14
C LYS A 175 -27.24 17.55 41.02
N LYS A 176 -27.65 17.97 39.82
CA LYS A 176 -28.27 19.28 39.53
C LYS A 176 -29.80 19.22 39.45
N ARG A 177 -30.42 18.03 39.47
CA ARG A 177 -31.87 17.91 39.59
C ARG A 177 -32.26 18.12 41.06
N PRO A 178 -33.15 19.09 41.36
CA PRO A 178 -33.64 19.33 42.72
C PRO A 178 -34.42 18.13 43.27
#